data_AF-A0A8S2Z1F6-F1
#
_entry.id   AF-A0A8S2Z1F6-F1
#
_cell.length_a   1.000
_cell.length_b   1.000
_cell.length_c   1.000
_cell.angle_alpha   90.00
_cell.angle_beta   90.00
_cell.angle_gamma   90.00
#
_symmetry.space_group_name_H-M   'P 1'
#
loop_
_entity.id
_entity.type
_entity.pdbx_description
1 polymer ?
#
loop_
_entity_poly.entity_id
_entity_poly.type
_entity_poly.pdbx_seq_one_letter_code
_entity_poly.pdbx_strand_id
1 'polypeptide(L)'
;NIQFTVETEQNNTLSFLDVKIIRIRTTITPSYQTTVYRKPTYSGLMTKWDSFVPFSYKKLALNTIIKRAIHICSNYVLLHNELEFIKVTALKNGYPRNFIEVQIGIQMSKLMNSSSSNVITLPQPKPDSKNKYLYCEIPYHGKTTQIFANKLKHLIQHQKPTKQLRIIQRPPKTIQQYFQIKDNIPHPLKSNLVYHVVAKDGNDDYV
;
A
#
# COMPACT_ATOMS: atom_id res chain seq x y z
N ASN A 1 27.82 -13.07 -8.03
CA ASN A 1 27.26 -12.89 -9.38
C ASN A 1 25.76 -12.65 -9.27
N ILE A 2 25.27 -11.48 -9.69
CA ILE A 2 23.83 -11.22 -9.80
C ILE A 2 23.39 -11.72 -11.18
N GLN A 3 22.45 -12.65 -11.22
CA GLN A 3 21.83 -13.09 -12.48
C GLN A 3 20.52 -12.31 -12.67
N PHE A 4 20.38 -11.67 -13.83
CA PHE A 4 19.17 -10.95 -14.18
C PHE A 4 18.23 -11.87 -14.96
N THR A 5 16.96 -11.88 -14.55
CA THR A 5 15.90 -12.57 -15.28
C THR A 5 15.16 -11.58 -16.18
N VAL A 6 14.94 -11.95 -17.44
CA VAL A 6 14.14 -11.17 -18.39
C VAL A 6 12.79 -11.86 -18.59
N GLU A 7 11.70 -11.12 -18.38
CA GLU A 7 10.36 -11.58 -18.73
C GLU A 7 10.07 -11.22 -20.20
N THR A 8 9.63 -12.22 -20.98
CA THR A 8 9.25 -12.05 -22.38
C THR A 8 7.73 -12.02 -22.53
N GLU A 9 7.24 -11.32 -23.56
CA GLU A 9 5.81 -11.26 -23.86
C GLU A 9 5.28 -12.68 -24.18
N GLN A 10 4.20 -13.07 -23.53
CA GLN A 10 3.49 -14.33 -23.77
C GLN A 10 2.01 -14.06 -24.02
N ASN A 11 1.44 -14.64 -25.07
CA ASN A 11 0.01 -14.50 -25.42
C ASN A 11 -0.46 -13.03 -25.54
N ASN A 12 0.37 -12.18 -26.16
CA ASN A 12 0.16 -10.73 -26.25
C ASN A 12 0.07 -10.01 -24.89
N THR A 13 0.60 -10.62 -23.83
CA THR A 13 0.62 -10.04 -22.48
C THR A 13 2.01 -10.07 -21.87
N LEU A 14 2.33 -9.01 -21.14
CA LEU A 14 3.58 -8.88 -20.39
C LEU A 14 3.26 -8.31 -19.02
N SER A 15 3.81 -8.90 -17.97
CA SER A 15 3.66 -8.38 -16.62
C SER A 15 4.90 -7.57 -16.25
N PHE A 16 4.72 -6.43 -15.59
CA PHE A 16 5.82 -5.64 -15.06
C PHE A 16 5.38 -5.00 -13.75
N LEU A 17 6.00 -5.42 -12.65
CA LEU A 17 5.63 -5.01 -11.28
C LEU A 17 4.13 -5.25 -11.01
N ASP A 18 3.38 -4.18 -10.74
CA ASP A 18 1.94 -4.20 -10.45
C ASP A 18 1.07 -4.02 -11.71
N VAL A 19 1.67 -3.99 -12.91
CA VAL A 19 0.98 -3.69 -14.18
C VAL A 19 1.02 -4.90 -15.10
N LYS A 20 -0.13 -5.27 -15.65
CA LYS A 20 -0.26 -6.21 -16.76
C LYS A 20 -0.51 -5.42 -18.03
N ILE A 21 0.43 -5.48 -18.96
CA ILE A 21 0.38 -4.86 -20.27
C ILE A 21 -0.22 -5.87 -21.24
N ILE A 22 -1.21 -5.43 -22.01
CA ILE A 22 -1.94 -6.23 -23.00
C ILE A 22 -1.77 -5.55 -24.34
N ARG A 23 -1.12 -6.22 -25.29
CA ARG A 23 -0.93 -5.72 -26.64
C ARG A 23 -2.20 -5.97 -27.46
N ILE A 24 -2.78 -4.89 -27.99
CA ILE A 24 -3.89 -4.94 -28.94
C ILE A 24 -3.30 -4.88 -30.35
N ARG A 25 -3.59 -5.90 -31.15
CA ARG A 25 -3.29 -5.89 -32.58
C ARG A 25 -4.37 -5.09 -33.30
N THR A 26 -4.07 -3.84 -33.65
CA THR A 26 -4.88 -3.07 -34.60
C THR A 26 -4.16 -2.98 -35.94
N THR A 27 -4.92 -2.77 -37.01
CA THR A 27 -4.42 -2.80 -38.40
C THR A 27 -3.51 -1.63 -38.76
N ILE A 28 -3.45 -0.57 -37.94
CA ILE A 28 -2.77 0.69 -38.28
C ILE A 28 -1.62 0.99 -37.32
N THR A 29 -1.76 0.73 -36.01
CA THR A 29 -0.68 0.90 -35.01
C THR A 29 -0.78 -0.09 -33.84
N PRO A 30 0.34 -0.53 -33.25
CA PRO A 30 0.30 -1.30 -32.02
C PRO A 30 -0.25 -0.42 -30.88
N SER A 31 -1.33 -0.86 -30.25
CA SER A 31 -1.94 -0.20 -29.09
C SER A 31 -1.80 -1.08 -27.86
N TYR A 32 -1.79 -0.48 -26.67
CA TYR A 32 -1.61 -1.19 -25.41
C TYR A 32 -2.74 -0.85 -24.44
N GLN A 33 -3.22 -1.88 -23.74
CA GLN A 33 -4.05 -1.75 -22.58
C GLN A 33 -3.27 -2.14 -21.33
N THR A 34 -3.59 -1.52 -20.22
CA THR A 34 -2.99 -1.82 -18.93
C THR A 34 -4.07 -2.16 -17.92
N THR A 35 -3.80 -3.16 -17.08
CA THR A 35 -4.64 -3.55 -15.95
C THR A 35 -3.75 -3.96 -14.77
N VAL A 36 -4.32 -4.13 -13.59
CA VAL A 36 -3.55 -4.46 -12.39
C VAL A 36 -3.08 -5.91 -12.47
N TYR A 37 -1.76 -6.12 -12.39
CA TYR A 37 -1.19 -7.45 -12.26
C TYR A 37 -1.17 -7.89 -10.79
N ARG A 38 -1.45 -9.17 -10.57
CA ARG A 38 -1.34 -9.84 -9.27
C ARG A 38 -0.57 -11.12 -9.49
N LYS A 39 0.49 -11.35 -8.70
CA LYS A 39 1.23 -12.61 -8.73
C LYS A 39 0.30 -13.79 -8.39
N PRO A 40 0.57 -15.01 -8.87
CA PRO A 40 -0.21 -16.19 -8.53
C PRO A 40 -0.34 -16.45 -7.02
N THR A 41 0.65 -15.98 -6.24
CA THR A 41 0.67 -16.08 -4.77
C THR A 41 -0.17 -15.02 -4.06
N TYR A 42 -0.86 -14.13 -4.78
CA TYR A 42 -1.68 -13.08 -4.18
C TYR A 42 -2.93 -13.68 -3.52
N SER A 43 -2.99 -13.60 -2.19
CA SER A 43 -4.06 -14.16 -1.38
C SER A 43 -5.31 -13.29 -1.25
N GLY A 44 -5.27 -12.03 -1.71
CA GLY A 44 -6.35 -11.07 -1.46
C GLY A 44 -6.43 -10.58 -0.01
N LEU A 45 -5.42 -10.85 0.82
CA LEU A 45 -5.40 -10.39 2.21
C LEU A 45 -5.22 -8.87 2.27
N MET A 46 -6.09 -8.22 3.05
CA MET A 46 -5.99 -6.82 3.41
C MET A 46 -6.06 -6.69 4.93
N THR A 47 -5.81 -5.49 5.46
CA THR A 47 -6.11 -5.16 6.85
C THR A 47 -7.57 -5.51 7.14
N LYS A 48 -7.83 -6.50 7.99
CA LYS A 48 -9.21 -6.94 8.25
C LYS A 48 -10.02 -5.83 8.93
N TRP A 49 -11.31 -5.79 8.64
CA TRP A 49 -12.20 -4.76 9.18
C TRP A 49 -12.33 -4.80 10.71
N ASP A 50 -12.22 -5.97 11.30
CA ASP A 50 -12.28 -6.22 12.75
C ASP A 50 -10.94 -5.99 13.46
N SER A 51 -9.83 -5.84 12.73
CA SER A 51 -8.49 -5.68 13.31
C SER A 51 -8.41 -4.49 14.28
N PHE A 52 -7.69 -4.66 15.38
CA PHE A 52 -7.47 -3.60 16.38
C PHE A 52 -6.40 -2.60 15.94
N VAL A 53 -6.71 -1.85 14.88
CA VAL A 53 -5.85 -0.82 14.29
C VAL A 53 -6.65 0.47 14.07
N PRO A 54 -5.98 1.63 13.95
CA PRO A 54 -6.65 2.88 13.65
C PRO A 54 -7.56 2.76 12.42
N PHE A 55 -8.76 3.35 12.49
CA PHE A 55 -9.71 3.35 11.37
C PHE A 55 -9.10 3.93 10.07
N SER A 56 -8.22 4.92 10.21
CA SER A 56 -7.47 5.50 9.10
C SER A 56 -6.66 4.46 8.33
N TYR A 57 -6.13 3.43 8.98
CA TYR A 57 -5.35 2.38 8.33
C TYR A 57 -6.25 1.45 7.52
N LYS A 58 -7.42 1.07 8.05
CA LYS A 58 -8.44 0.30 7.32
C LYS A 58 -8.93 1.05 6.08
N LYS A 59 -9.23 2.34 6.25
CA LYS A 59 -9.60 3.25 5.16
C LYS A 59 -8.49 3.39 4.12
N LEU A 60 -7.23 3.52 4.57
CA LEU A 60 -6.08 3.66 3.68
C LEU A 60 -5.82 2.39 2.88
N ALA A 61 -5.90 1.22 3.52
CA ALA A 61 -5.72 -0.08 2.85
C ALA A 61 -6.65 -0.22 1.65
N LEU A 62 -7.94 0.12 1.81
CA LEU A 62 -8.90 0.12 0.70
C LEU A 62 -8.58 1.19 -0.35
N ASN A 63 -8.36 2.43 0.10
CA ASN A 63 -8.12 3.55 -0.81
C ASN A 63 -6.87 3.37 -1.67
N THR A 64 -5.81 2.76 -1.15
CA THR A 64 -4.58 2.50 -1.91
C THR A 64 -4.85 1.57 -3.09
N ILE A 65 -5.62 0.49 -2.90
CA ILE A 65 -5.92 -0.46 -3.97
C ILE A 65 -6.85 0.18 -5.01
N ILE A 66 -7.86 0.95 -4.58
CA ILE A 66 -8.75 1.69 -5.49
C ILE A 66 -7.95 2.68 -6.34
N LYS A 67 -7.07 3.48 -5.71
CA LYS A 67 -6.22 4.44 -6.44
C LYS A 67 -5.30 3.74 -7.43
N ARG A 68 -4.74 2.60 -7.03
CA ARG A 68 -3.90 1.78 -7.91
C ARG A 68 -4.68 1.32 -9.14
N ALA A 69 -5.91 0.85 -8.97
CA ALA A 69 -6.79 0.48 -10.09
C ALA A 69 -7.04 1.66 -11.04
N ILE A 70 -7.39 2.83 -10.50
CA ILE A 70 -7.64 4.04 -11.26
C ILE A 70 -6.42 4.48 -12.07
N HIS A 71 -5.22 4.41 -11.48
CA HIS A 71 -4.01 4.83 -12.17
C HIS A 71 -3.48 3.83 -13.19
N ILE A 72 -3.70 2.53 -12.98
CA ILE A 72 -3.16 1.48 -13.84
C ILE A 72 -4.11 1.11 -14.98
N CYS A 73 -5.42 1.12 -14.77
CA CYS A 73 -6.36 0.65 -15.79
C CYS A 73 -6.51 1.69 -16.92
N SER A 74 -6.20 1.30 -18.15
CA SER A 74 -6.25 2.23 -19.30
C SER A 74 -7.64 2.42 -19.92
N ASN A 75 -8.62 1.58 -19.57
CA ASN A 75 -9.98 1.60 -20.09
C ASN A 75 -10.98 1.47 -18.93
N TYR A 76 -12.11 2.16 -19.03
CA TYR A 76 -13.27 2.03 -18.14
C TYR A 76 -13.75 0.60 -17.94
N VAL A 77 -13.74 -0.26 -18.96
CA VAL A 77 -14.14 -1.68 -18.81
C VAL A 77 -13.17 -2.42 -17.90
N LEU A 78 -11.86 -2.22 -18.10
CA LEU A 78 -10.82 -2.83 -17.27
C LEU A 78 -10.88 -2.28 -15.85
N LEU A 79 -11.10 -0.98 -15.70
CA LEU A 79 -11.28 -0.33 -14.41
C LEU A 79 -12.51 -0.87 -13.67
N HIS A 80 -13.64 -1.04 -14.37
CA HIS A 80 -14.87 -1.59 -13.79
C HIS A 80 -14.63 -3.00 -13.24
N ASN A 81 -14.06 -3.89 -14.06
CA ASN A 81 -13.74 -5.26 -13.65
C ASN A 81 -12.80 -5.29 -12.43
N GLU A 82 -11.83 -4.38 -12.40
CA GLU A 82 -10.88 -4.25 -11.30
C GLU A 82 -11.56 -3.70 -10.03
N LEU A 83 -12.49 -2.74 -10.14
CA LEU A 83 -13.27 -2.24 -9.02
C LEU A 83 -14.21 -3.31 -8.46
N GLU A 84 -14.84 -4.13 -9.30
CA GLU A 84 -15.66 -5.26 -8.86
C GLU A 84 -14.81 -6.31 -8.12
N PHE A 85 -13.61 -6.61 -8.64
CA PHE A 85 -12.66 -7.45 -7.92
C PHE A 85 -12.30 -6.88 -6.54
N ILE A 86 -12.04 -5.57 -6.44
CA ILE A 86 -11.73 -4.89 -5.18
C ILE A 86 -12.92 -4.97 -4.21
N LYS A 87 -14.15 -4.79 -4.69
CA LYS A 87 -15.36 -4.91 -3.86
C LYS A 87 -15.46 -6.30 -3.27
N VAL A 88 -15.36 -7.36 -4.09
CA VAL A 88 -15.40 -8.74 -3.62
C VAL A 88 -14.29 -9.03 -2.61
N THR A 89 -13.07 -8.56 -2.89
CA THR A 89 -11.92 -8.75 -2.00
C THR A 89 -12.11 -8.04 -0.66
N ALA A 90 -12.60 -6.80 -0.67
CA ALA A 90 -12.86 -6.02 0.54
C ALA A 90 -13.98 -6.65 1.38
N LEU A 91 -15.04 -7.15 0.75
CA LEU A 91 -16.11 -7.89 1.43
C LEU A 91 -15.58 -9.16 2.11
N LYS A 92 -14.71 -9.93 1.45
CA LYS A 92 -14.02 -11.09 2.05
C LYS A 92 -13.10 -10.72 3.22
N ASN A 93 -12.66 -9.46 3.30
CA ASN A 93 -11.89 -8.93 4.43
C ASN A 93 -12.77 -8.24 5.51
N GLY A 94 -14.09 -8.38 5.41
CA GLY A 94 -15.06 -7.92 6.41
C GLY A 94 -15.47 -6.46 6.29
N TYR A 95 -15.08 -5.76 5.22
CA TYR A 95 -15.44 -4.35 5.05
C TYR A 95 -16.95 -4.19 4.77
N PRO A 96 -17.64 -3.23 5.41
CA PRO A 96 -19.04 -2.96 5.15
C PRO A 96 -19.27 -2.51 3.70
N ARG A 97 -20.29 -3.07 3.03
CA ARG A 97 -20.63 -2.74 1.63
C ARG A 97 -20.77 -1.24 1.40
N ASN A 98 -21.55 -0.55 2.25
CA ASN A 98 -21.77 0.90 2.12
C ASN A 98 -20.46 1.68 2.21
N PHE A 99 -19.54 1.26 3.09
CA PHE A 99 -18.25 1.92 3.22
C PHE A 99 -17.41 1.77 1.95
N ILE A 100 -17.42 0.57 1.35
CA ILE A 100 -16.70 0.30 0.09
C ILE A 100 -17.22 1.20 -1.03
N GLU A 101 -18.54 1.21 -1.26
CA GLU A 101 -19.16 2.00 -2.33
C GLU A 101 -18.90 3.50 -2.15
N VAL A 102 -19.02 4.01 -0.92
CA VAL A 102 -18.68 5.41 -0.61
C VAL A 102 -17.21 5.72 -0.91
N GLN A 103 -16.28 4.84 -0.54
CA GLN A 103 -14.86 5.07 -0.84
C GLN A 103 -14.59 5.07 -2.36
N ILE A 104 -15.18 4.13 -3.11
CA ILE A 104 -15.06 4.09 -4.57
C ILE A 104 -15.59 5.39 -5.19
N GLY A 105 -16.80 5.81 -4.80
CA GLY A 105 -17.39 7.07 -5.28
C GLY A 105 -16.54 8.30 -4.97
N ILE A 106 -15.95 8.38 -3.77
CA ILE A 106 -15.04 9.47 -3.39
C ILE A 106 -13.76 9.48 -4.25
N GLN A 107 -13.19 8.32 -4.58
CA GLN A 107 -11.97 8.30 -5.41
C GLN A 107 -12.30 8.62 -6.88
N MET A 108 -13.43 8.13 -7.40
CA MET A 108 -13.88 8.44 -8.76
C MET A 108 -14.22 9.92 -8.94
N SER A 109 -14.90 10.53 -7.96
CA SER A 109 -15.18 11.97 -8.03
C SER A 109 -13.92 12.83 -8.01
N LYS A 110 -12.90 12.43 -7.23
CA LYS A 110 -11.60 13.09 -7.26
C LYS A 110 -10.93 12.99 -8.62
N LEU A 111 -11.00 11.84 -9.28
CA LEU A 111 -10.47 11.68 -10.65
C LEU A 111 -11.14 12.67 -11.61
N MET A 112 -12.48 12.74 -11.59
CA MET A 112 -13.23 13.63 -12.48
C MET A 112 -12.91 15.11 -12.22
N ASN A 113 -12.84 15.51 -10.94
CA ASN A 113 -12.57 16.90 -10.56
C ASN A 113 -11.12 17.33 -10.80
N SER A 114 -10.16 16.39 -10.74
CA SER A 114 -8.75 16.68 -11.06
C SER A 114 -8.53 16.98 -12.55
N SER A 115 -9.31 16.35 -13.44
CA SER A 115 -9.25 16.61 -14.89
C SER A 115 -9.72 18.02 -15.28
N SER A 116 -10.48 18.69 -14.43
CA SER A 116 -10.97 20.07 -14.66
C SER A 116 -9.96 21.15 -14.22
N SER A 117 -8.90 20.77 -13.51
CA SER A 117 -7.89 21.69 -12.97
C SER A 117 -6.54 21.49 -13.64
N ASN A 118 -6.47 21.62 -14.97
CA ASN A 118 -5.21 21.71 -15.71
C ASN A 118 -4.55 23.09 -15.53
N VAL A 119 -4.38 23.55 -14.29
CA VAL A 119 -3.42 24.61 -13.99
C VAL A 119 -2.11 23.90 -13.66
N ILE A 120 -1.20 23.85 -14.64
CA ILE A 120 0.20 23.49 -14.43
C ILE A 120 0.77 24.55 -13.49
N THR A 121 0.61 24.33 -12.18
CA THR A 121 1.32 25.12 -11.20
C THR A 121 2.72 24.53 -11.17
N LEU A 122 3.70 25.25 -11.72
CA LEU A 122 5.11 24.97 -11.53
C LEU A 122 5.34 24.59 -10.06
N PRO A 123 6.13 23.54 -9.75
CA PRO A 123 6.40 23.16 -8.38
C PRO A 123 7.06 24.35 -7.68
N GLN A 124 6.25 25.14 -6.97
CA GLN A 124 6.71 26.20 -6.09
C GLN A 124 7.67 25.53 -5.10
N PRO A 125 8.88 26.07 -4.89
CA PRO A 125 9.78 25.55 -3.88
C PRO A 125 9.02 25.56 -2.55
N LYS A 126 8.72 24.36 -2.02
CA LYS A 126 8.06 24.23 -0.73
C LYS A 126 8.99 24.91 0.27
N PRO A 127 8.57 26.00 0.96
CA PRO A 127 9.41 26.65 1.96
C PRO A 127 9.85 25.60 2.96
N ASP A 128 11.12 25.67 3.41
CA ASP A 128 11.81 24.66 4.22
C ASP A 128 10.92 24.00 5.28
N SER A 129 10.26 22.93 4.86
CA SER A 129 9.07 22.40 5.53
C SER A 129 9.42 21.43 6.65
N LYS A 130 10.71 21.11 6.80
CA LYS A 130 11.23 20.25 7.88
C LYS A 130 10.90 20.82 9.26
N ASN A 131 10.79 22.15 9.40
CA ASN A 131 10.54 22.79 10.68
C ASN A 131 9.06 23.10 10.96
N LYS A 132 8.13 22.79 10.06
CA LYS A 132 6.69 23.06 10.30
C LYS A 132 6.01 22.00 11.17
N TYR A 133 6.46 20.74 11.06
CA TYR A 133 5.76 19.61 11.66
C TYR A 133 6.52 19.02 12.84
N LEU A 134 5.81 18.76 13.93
CA LEU A 134 6.28 17.90 15.02
C LEU A 134 5.65 16.53 14.84
N TYR A 135 6.43 15.45 15.01
CA TYR A 135 5.93 14.08 14.91
C TYR A 135 5.93 13.44 16.29
N CYS A 136 4.84 12.76 16.63
CA CYS A 136 4.72 12.03 17.88
C CYS A 136 4.09 10.66 17.58
N GLU A 137 4.77 9.60 17.97
CA GLU A 137 4.23 8.24 17.89
C GLU A 137 3.57 7.87 19.21
N ILE A 138 2.36 7.33 19.15
CA ILE A 138 1.62 6.86 20.32
C ILE A 138 0.99 5.49 20.04
N PRO A 139 0.88 4.63 21.06
CA PRO A 139 0.21 3.34 20.90
C PRO A 139 -1.31 3.52 20.72
N TYR A 140 -1.89 2.68 19.87
CA TYR A 140 -3.31 2.64 19.58
C TYR A 140 -4.03 1.72 20.56
N HIS A 141 -4.87 2.32 21.40
CA HIS A 141 -5.74 1.66 22.38
C HIS A 141 -7.22 2.04 22.13
N GLY A 142 -7.58 2.30 20.87
CA GLY A 142 -8.95 2.66 20.51
C GLY A 142 -9.28 4.14 20.74
N LYS A 143 -10.46 4.41 21.32
CA LYS A 143 -11.01 5.77 21.46
C LYS A 143 -10.19 6.64 22.41
N THR A 144 -9.61 6.07 23.46
CA THR A 144 -8.76 6.77 24.43
C THR A 144 -7.56 7.42 23.76
N THR A 145 -6.88 6.70 22.87
CA THR A 145 -5.78 7.23 22.06
C THR A 145 -6.23 8.41 21.19
N GLN A 146 -7.44 8.38 20.63
CA GLN A 146 -7.95 9.47 19.80
C GLN A 146 -8.24 10.73 20.63
N ILE A 147 -8.85 10.56 21.80
CA ILE A 147 -9.12 11.67 22.74
C ILE A 147 -7.81 12.29 23.20
N PHE A 148 -6.85 11.45 23.62
CA PHE A 148 -5.52 11.89 24.05
C PHE A 148 -4.81 12.64 22.91
N ALA A 149 -4.83 12.09 21.70
CA ALA A 149 -4.24 12.71 20.52
C ALA A 149 -4.83 14.10 20.24
N ASN A 150 -6.15 14.27 20.38
CA ASN A 150 -6.79 15.56 20.15
C ASN A 150 -6.40 16.57 21.24
N LYS A 151 -6.42 16.16 22.52
CA LYS A 151 -5.95 17.01 23.63
C LYS A 151 -4.51 17.47 23.41
N LEU A 152 -3.62 16.55 23.02
CA LEU A 152 -2.21 16.85 22.79
C LEU A 152 -2.01 17.81 21.60
N LYS A 153 -2.79 17.67 20.52
CA LYS A 153 -2.81 18.64 19.42
C LYS A 153 -3.24 20.03 19.88
N HIS A 154 -4.30 20.14 20.67
CA HIS A 154 -4.76 21.42 21.21
C HIS A 154 -3.69 22.08 22.09
N LEU A 155 -3.07 21.32 23.00
CA LEU A 155 -2.01 21.83 23.87
C LEU A 155 -0.82 22.39 23.08
N ILE A 156 -0.36 21.66 22.05
CA ILE A 156 0.76 22.12 21.22
C ILE A 156 0.36 23.33 20.38
N GLN A 157 -0.88 23.42 19.90
CA GLN A 157 -1.36 24.58 19.17
C GLN A 157 -1.35 25.86 20.03
N HIS A 158 -1.68 25.74 21.32
CA HIS A 158 -1.59 26.86 22.26
C HIS A 158 -0.14 27.25 22.59
N GLN A 159 0.75 26.27 22.81
CA GLN A 159 2.13 26.55 23.23
C GLN A 159 3.07 26.93 22.07
N LYS A 160 2.84 26.38 20.87
CA LYS A 160 3.70 26.55 19.68
C LYS A 160 2.84 26.69 18.42
N PRO A 161 2.17 27.84 18.20
CA PRO A 161 1.26 28.03 17.07
C PRO A 161 1.96 27.92 15.69
N THR A 162 3.28 28.12 15.65
CA THR A 162 4.09 27.96 14.42
C THR A 162 4.33 26.49 14.05
N LYS A 163 4.09 25.55 14.98
CA LYS A 163 4.36 24.12 14.79
C LYS A 163 3.05 23.34 14.74
N GLN A 164 2.90 22.48 13.74
CA GLN A 164 1.76 21.57 13.61
C GLN A 164 2.15 20.16 14.07
N LEU A 165 1.44 19.64 15.07
CA LEU A 165 1.66 18.28 15.54
C LEU A 165 0.97 17.23 14.65
N ARG A 166 1.74 16.23 14.21
CA ARG A 166 1.30 15.03 13.52
C ARG A 166 1.49 13.82 14.43
N ILE A 167 0.37 13.23 14.81
CA ILE A 167 0.34 12.06 15.67
C ILE A 167 0.21 10.80 14.82
N ILE A 168 1.13 9.86 15.01
CA ILE A 168 1.16 8.56 14.36
C ILE A 168 0.70 7.53 15.39
N GLN A 169 -0.48 6.95 15.16
CA GLN A 169 -1.03 5.89 16.02
C GLN A 169 -0.47 4.55 15.54
N ARG A 170 0.28 3.86 16.40
CA ARG A 170 0.86 2.54 16.10
C ARG A 170 0.04 1.46 16.80
N PRO A 171 -0.36 0.37 16.12
CA PRO A 171 -0.93 -0.77 16.83
C PRO A 171 0.07 -1.30 17.87
N PRO A 172 -0.42 -1.94 18.95
CA PRO A 172 0.46 -2.53 19.94
C PRO A 172 1.40 -3.54 19.29
N LYS A 173 2.60 -3.68 19.86
CA LYS A 173 3.58 -4.65 19.40
C LYS A 173 2.99 -6.06 19.50
N THR A 174 3.32 -6.92 18.54
CA THR A 174 2.90 -8.33 18.62
C THR A 174 3.60 -9.02 19.78
N ILE A 175 2.99 -10.06 20.36
CA ILE A 175 3.60 -10.86 21.45
C ILE A 175 5.01 -11.33 21.05
N GLN A 176 5.19 -11.75 19.80
CA GLN A 176 6.50 -12.12 19.24
C GLN A 176 7.56 -11.02 19.34
N GLN A 177 7.20 -9.74 19.32
CA GLN A 177 8.17 -8.66 19.49
C GLN A 177 8.62 -8.48 20.95
N TYR A 178 7.85 -9.01 21.91
CA TYR A 178 8.24 -9.04 23.32
C TYR A 178 9.12 -10.26 23.64
N PHE A 179 8.96 -11.36 22.90
CA PHE A 179 9.75 -12.57 23.05
C PHE A 179 10.65 -12.76 21.83
N GLN A 180 11.94 -12.40 21.94
CA GLN A 180 12.92 -12.80 20.93
C GLN A 180 13.02 -14.34 20.98
N ILE A 181 12.29 -15.03 20.09
CA ILE A 181 12.28 -16.50 20.03
C ILE A 181 13.68 -17.04 19.63
N LYS A 182 14.51 -16.21 19.00
CA LYS A 182 15.89 -16.55 18.67
C LYS A 182 16.84 -15.77 19.55
N ASP A 183 17.78 -16.47 20.16
CA ASP A 183 18.91 -15.85 20.86
C ASP A 183 19.67 -14.94 19.91
N ASN A 184 20.08 -13.78 20.42
CA ASN A 184 20.84 -12.83 19.64
C ASN A 184 22.23 -13.44 19.38
N ILE A 185 22.50 -13.83 18.14
CA ILE A 185 23.77 -14.44 17.77
C ILE A 185 24.88 -13.41 18.04
N PRO A 186 25.88 -13.73 18.89
CA PRO A 186 27.02 -12.85 19.13
C PRO A 186 27.66 -12.40 17.81
N HIS A 187 28.10 -11.15 17.74
CA HIS A 187 28.67 -10.58 16.52
C HIS A 187 29.78 -11.45 15.87
N PRO A 188 30.65 -12.15 16.62
CA PRO A 188 31.65 -13.07 16.03
C PRO A 188 31.04 -14.31 15.36
N LEU A 189 29.85 -14.73 15.77
CA LEU A 189 29.13 -15.91 15.29
C LEU A 189 28.11 -15.57 14.18
N LYS A 190 27.92 -14.28 13.86
CA LYS A 190 27.13 -13.87 12.70
C LYS A 190 27.94 -14.17 11.44
N SER A 191 27.67 -15.31 10.83
CA SER A 191 28.24 -15.64 9.53
C SER A 191 27.70 -14.68 8.47
N ASN A 192 28.58 -13.91 7.82
CA ASN A 192 28.28 -13.17 6.59
C ASN A 192 28.15 -14.12 5.37
N LEU A 193 27.83 -15.38 5.62
CA LEU A 193 27.82 -16.45 4.64
C LEU A 193 26.38 -16.86 4.37
N VAL A 194 26.07 -17.05 3.10
CA VAL A 194 24.82 -17.65 2.63
C VAL A 194 25.03 -19.16 2.68
N TYR A 195 24.16 -19.87 3.41
CA TYR A 195 24.27 -21.32 3.53
C TYR A 195 23.67 -21.97 2.30
N HIS A 196 24.51 -22.61 1.49
CA HIS A 196 24.08 -23.51 0.42
C HIS A 196 23.77 -24.87 1.04
N VAL A 197 22.50 -25.25 1.07
CA VAL A 197 22.07 -26.57 1.57
C VAL A 197 21.56 -27.39 0.40
N VAL A 198 22.29 -28.45 0.07
CA VAL A 198 21.89 -29.46 -0.92
C VAL A 198 21.09 -30.53 -0.19
N ALA A 199 19.82 -30.71 -0.56
CA ALA A 199 19.01 -31.79 -0.03
C ALA A 199 19.57 -33.14 -0.50
N LYS A 200 19.74 -34.11 0.42
CA LYS A 200 20.30 -35.43 0.09
C LYS A 200 19.42 -36.27 -0.85
N ASP A 201 18.12 -35.99 -0.88
CA ASP A 201 17.12 -36.82 -1.58
C ASP A 201 16.25 -36.04 -2.58
N GLY A 202 16.63 -34.82 -2.96
CA GLY A 202 15.87 -34.00 -3.91
C GLY A 202 16.74 -33.00 -4.65
N ASN A 203 16.40 -32.75 -5.92
CA ASN A 203 17.08 -31.79 -6.81
C ASN A 203 16.77 -30.31 -6.46
N ASP A 204 16.34 -30.04 -5.24
CA ASP A 204 15.98 -28.70 -4.79
C ASP A 204 17.16 -28.07 -4.06
N ASP A 205 17.73 -27.02 -4.67
CA ASP A 205 18.82 -26.22 -4.12
C ASP A 205 18.28 -24.98 -3.40
N TYR A 206 18.68 -24.78 -2.15
CA TYR A 206 18.36 -23.59 -1.38
C TYR A 206 19.63 -22.75 -1.14
N VAL A 207 19.59 -21.51 -1.62
CA VAL A 207 20.58 -20.44 -1.37
C VAL A 207 19.96 -19.41 -0.44
#